data_AF-A0A1M5Q185-F1
#
_entry.id   AF-A0A1M5Q185-F1
#
_cell.length_a   1.000
_cell.length_b   1.000
_cell.length_c   1.000
_cell.angle_alpha   90.00
_cell.angle_beta   90.00
_cell.angle_gamma   90.00
#
_symmetry.space_group_name_H-M   'P 1'
#
loop_
_entity.id
_entity.type
_entity.pdbx_description
1 polymer ?
#
loop_
_entity_poly.entity_id
_entity_poly.type
_entity_poly.pdbx_seq_one_letter_code
_entity_poly.pdbx_strand_id
1 'polypeptide(L)'
;MPFYAYIVAKKHENLKAPIAIGDGPNWIAGNPDVSQFSVYGSGHVGIAGAIIAKTDVPEILKLDCLATDFYRGQAYPTFLLYNPNEEEKTVTYETKNTEKIDLYDAITHEVIIKNVYKSSKMIIPRESSRLIVELPAGSKIVFKNGKYYVNETVISYL
;
A
#
# COMPACT_ATOMS: atom_id res chain seq x y z
N MET A 1 20.21 -2.19 11.13
CA MET A 1 19.18 -1.90 12.16
C MET A 1 18.45 -3.13 12.76
N PRO A 2 18.22 -4.28 12.10
CA PRO A 2 17.53 -5.40 12.77
C PRO A 2 18.39 -6.08 13.87
N PHE A 3 19.71 -5.92 13.79
CA PHE A 3 20.67 -6.53 14.73
C PHE A 3 20.58 -5.95 16.15
N TYR A 4 20.29 -4.66 16.30
CA TYR A 4 20.31 -4.01 17.60
C TYR A 4 19.09 -4.38 18.46
N ALA A 5 17.92 -4.48 17.84
CA ALA A 5 16.68 -4.90 18.50
C ALA A 5 16.76 -6.36 19.00
N TYR A 6 17.35 -7.27 18.21
CA TYR A 6 17.54 -8.67 18.60
C TYR A 6 18.52 -8.84 19.77
N ILE A 7 19.65 -8.11 19.76
CA ILE A 7 20.64 -8.17 20.85
C ILE A 7 20.06 -7.66 22.17
N VAL A 8 19.27 -6.59 22.12
CA VAL A 8 18.60 -6.04 23.31
C VAL A 8 17.53 -7.01 23.84
N ALA A 9 16.75 -7.64 22.96
CA ALA A 9 15.77 -8.66 23.34
C ALA A 9 16.40 -9.82 24.13
N LYS A 10 17.50 -10.36 23.59
CA LYS A 10 18.25 -11.47 24.20
C LYS A 10 18.87 -11.11 25.56
N LYS A 11 19.27 -9.85 25.73
CA LYS A 11 19.87 -9.37 26.99
C LYS A 11 18.84 -9.15 28.09
N HIS A 12 17.56 -9.01 27.75
CA HIS A 12 16.48 -8.64 28.67
C HIS A 12 15.29 -9.62 28.63
N GLU A 13 15.54 -10.91 28.35
CA GLU A 13 14.54 -11.98 28.25
C GLU A 13 13.70 -12.19 29.52
N ASN A 14 14.20 -11.74 30.68
CA ASN A 14 13.56 -11.90 31.98
C ASN A 14 12.61 -10.75 32.37
N LEU A 15 12.43 -9.73 31.51
CA LEU A 15 11.48 -8.64 31.77
C LEU A 15 10.05 -9.17 31.70
N LYS A 16 9.26 -8.97 32.78
CA LYS A 16 7.88 -9.46 32.89
C LYS A 16 6.92 -8.87 31.84
N ALA A 17 7.22 -7.69 31.31
CA ALA A 17 6.52 -7.08 30.18
C ALA A 17 7.39 -5.97 29.56
N PRO A 18 7.27 -5.71 28.25
CA PRO A 18 7.92 -4.55 27.64
C PRO A 18 7.33 -3.26 28.22
N ILE A 19 8.19 -2.33 28.63
CA ILE A 19 7.77 -0.96 28.95
C ILE A 19 7.64 -0.22 27.62
N ALA A 20 6.40 0.04 27.18
CA ALA A 20 6.11 0.75 25.94
C ALA A 20 6.06 2.27 26.19
N ILE A 21 7.21 2.87 26.48
CA ILE A 21 7.34 4.34 26.45
C ILE A 21 7.96 4.76 25.12
N GLY A 22 7.40 5.81 24.52
CA GLY A 22 7.85 6.29 23.21
C GLY A 22 9.22 6.97 23.20
N ASP A 23 9.73 7.25 24.40
CA ASP A 23 10.99 7.94 24.60
C ASP A 23 12.17 6.97 24.68
N GLY A 24 13.25 7.35 23.99
CA GLY A 24 14.53 6.64 24.10
C GLY A 24 15.14 6.73 25.50
N PRO A 25 16.17 5.91 25.78
CA PRO A 25 16.93 6.05 27.00
C PRO A 25 17.49 7.48 27.11
N ASN A 26 17.56 8.02 28.34
CA ASN A 26 18.06 9.37 28.65
C ASN A 26 17.20 10.58 28.18
N TRP A 27 15.97 10.38 27.71
CA TRP A 27 15.08 11.50 27.38
C TRP A 27 14.70 12.37 28.61
N ILE A 28 14.59 11.76 29.78
CA ILE A 28 14.38 12.42 31.08
C ILE A 28 15.16 11.66 32.16
N ALA A 29 15.64 12.39 33.17
CA ALA A 29 16.28 11.80 34.35
C ALA A 29 15.33 10.81 35.04
N GLY A 30 15.77 9.55 35.15
CA GLY A 30 14.96 8.45 35.70
C GLY A 30 14.42 7.48 34.65
N ASN A 31 14.59 7.75 33.34
CA ASN A 31 14.31 6.75 32.32
C ASN A 31 15.27 5.56 32.45
N PRO A 32 14.79 4.31 32.27
CA PRO A 32 15.64 3.14 32.31
C PRO A 32 16.64 3.14 31.15
N ASP A 33 17.83 2.58 31.39
CA ASP A 33 18.91 2.44 30.38
C ASP A 33 18.45 1.68 29.13
N VAL A 34 17.40 0.86 29.27
CA VAL A 34 16.70 0.17 28.20
C VAL A 34 15.20 0.43 28.32
N SER A 35 14.70 1.46 27.65
CA SER A 35 13.27 1.77 27.62
C SER A 35 12.52 1.14 26.44
N GLN A 36 13.20 0.50 25.47
CA GLN A 36 12.58 0.30 24.17
C GLN A 36 13.02 -0.97 23.43
N PHE A 37 12.03 -1.78 23.04
CA PHE A 37 12.08 -2.59 21.81
C PHE A 37 11.92 -1.72 20.54
N SER A 38 12.28 -0.44 20.62
CA SER A 38 12.21 0.59 19.58
C SER A 38 10.93 0.54 18.73
N VAL A 39 9.77 0.47 19.40
CA VAL A 39 8.47 0.44 18.70
C VAL A 39 8.32 1.66 17.78
N TYR A 40 8.81 2.84 18.21
CA TYR A 40 8.85 4.05 17.39
C TYR A 40 9.93 4.03 16.30
N GLY A 41 11.09 3.43 16.57
CA GLY A 41 12.22 3.45 15.64
C GLY A 41 12.06 2.51 14.45
N SER A 42 11.16 1.52 14.49
CA SER A 42 10.98 0.57 13.37
C SER A 42 9.58 -0.01 13.20
N GLY A 43 8.62 0.21 14.10
CA GLY A 43 7.26 -0.33 13.94
C GLY A 43 6.56 0.15 12.66
N HIS A 44 6.79 1.41 12.28
CA HIS A 44 6.26 2.01 11.06
C HIS A 44 6.85 1.42 9.76
N VAL A 45 8.01 0.75 9.83
CA VAL A 45 8.62 0.11 8.66
C VAL A 45 7.75 -1.05 8.16
N GLY A 46 7.05 -1.74 9.06
CA GLY A 46 6.09 -2.78 8.68
C GLY A 46 4.92 -2.24 7.86
N ILE A 47 4.43 -1.04 8.19
CA ILE A 47 3.39 -0.35 7.43
C ILE A 47 3.88 -0.04 6.01
N ALA A 48 5.08 0.56 5.91
CA ALA A 48 5.70 0.85 4.62
C ALA A 48 5.94 -0.43 3.78
N GLY A 49 6.42 -1.51 4.41
CA GLY A 49 6.64 -2.80 3.76
C GLY A 49 5.35 -3.50 3.31
N ALA A 50 4.22 -3.22 3.97
CA ALA A 50 2.91 -3.74 3.56
C ALA A 50 2.31 -2.95 2.39
N ILE A 51 2.53 -1.62 2.35
CA ILE A 51 1.94 -0.72 1.34
C ILE A 51 2.78 -0.68 0.05
N ILE A 52 4.11 -0.59 0.16
CA ILE A 52 4.98 -0.16 -0.95
C ILE A 52 5.49 -1.36 -1.74
N ALA A 53 5.19 -1.39 -3.04
CA ALA A 53 5.85 -2.22 -4.04
C ALA A 53 6.61 -1.35 -5.05
N LYS A 54 7.78 -1.82 -5.49
CA LYS A 54 8.56 -1.18 -6.56
C LYS A 54 7.97 -1.51 -7.92
N THR A 55 8.18 -0.62 -8.88
CA THR A 55 7.98 -0.89 -10.31
C THR A 55 9.33 -1.01 -11.02
N ASP A 56 9.31 -1.28 -12.33
CA ASP A 56 10.49 -1.21 -13.22
C ASP A 56 10.96 0.22 -13.49
N VAL A 57 10.20 1.24 -13.08
CA VAL A 57 10.58 2.66 -13.08
C VAL A 57 10.84 3.08 -11.62
N PRO A 58 12.10 3.26 -11.18
CA PRO A 58 12.45 3.44 -9.77
C PRO A 58 11.74 4.60 -9.05
N GLU A 59 11.41 5.67 -9.78
CA GLU A 59 10.74 6.86 -9.27
C GLU A 59 9.23 6.65 -9.05
N ILE A 60 8.66 5.55 -9.57
CA ILE A 60 7.23 5.24 -9.48
C ILE A 60 7.05 4.01 -8.60
N LEU A 61 6.30 4.20 -7.52
CA LEU A 61 5.91 3.15 -6.59
C LEU A 61 4.46 2.73 -6.82
N LYS A 62 4.16 1.45 -6.57
CA LYS A 62 2.80 0.92 -6.50
C LYS A 62 2.42 0.76 -5.03
N LEU A 63 1.45 1.55 -4.58
CA LEU A 63 1.02 1.59 -3.19
C LEU A 63 -0.30 0.83 -3.03
N ASP A 64 -0.37 -0.16 -2.15
CA ASP A 64 -1.59 -0.87 -1.80
C ASP A 64 -2.47 0.00 -0.87
N CYS A 65 -3.57 0.52 -1.42
CA CYS A 65 -4.49 1.40 -0.70
C CYS A 65 -5.31 0.65 0.36
N LEU A 66 -5.36 -0.68 0.30
CA LEU A 66 -6.11 -1.51 1.24
C LEU A 66 -5.24 -2.12 2.33
N ALA A 67 -3.91 -2.06 2.22
CA ALA A 67 -3.01 -2.72 3.17
C ALA A 67 -3.19 -2.28 4.64
N THR A 68 -3.69 -1.07 4.88
CA THR A 68 -3.92 -0.51 6.23
C THR A 68 -5.37 -0.11 6.49
N ASP A 69 -6.29 -0.42 5.58
CA ASP A 69 -7.71 -0.12 5.76
C ASP A 69 -8.40 -1.25 6.55
N PHE A 70 -8.21 -1.23 7.88
CA PHE A 70 -8.62 -2.31 8.78
C PHE A 70 -10.14 -2.43 8.99
N TYR A 71 -10.90 -1.37 8.69
CA TYR A 71 -12.34 -1.30 8.95
C TYR A 71 -13.18 -1.21 7.67
N ARG A 72 -12.58 -1.49 6.51
CA ARG A 72 -13.30 -1.47 5.24
C ARG A 72 -14.41 -2.50 5.14
N GLY A 73 -15.40 -2.17 4.33
CA GLY A 73 -16.31 -3.14 3.75
C GLY A 73 -15.67 -3.91 2.59
N GLN A 74 -16.51 -4.55 1.77
CA GLN A 74 -16.05 -5.22 0.55
C GLN A 74 -15.40 -4.20 -0.41
N ALA A 75 -14.22 -4.54 -0.91
CA ALA A 75 -13.45 -3.72 -1.85
C ALA A 75 -12.60 -4.62 -2.75
N TYR A 76 -12.39 -4.19 -3.99
CA TYR A 76 -11.44 -4.81 -4.91
C TYR A 76 -10.00 -4.30 -4.64
N PRO A 77 -8.96 -5.10 -4.95
CA PRO A 77 -7.58 -4.64 -4.83
C PRO A 77 -7.39 -3.29 -5.52
N THR A 78 -6.88 -2.32 -4.76
CA THR A 78 -6.79 -0.93 -5.20
C THR A 78 -5.37 -0.42 -4.97
N PHE A 79 -4.78 0.16 -6.01
CA PHE A 79 -3.39 0.58 -6.02
C PHE A 79 -3.21 1.99 -6.55
N LEU A 80 -2.43 2.80 -5.85
CA LEU A 80 -2.02 4.13 -6.29
C LEU A 80 -0.63 4.06 -6.93
N LEU A 81 -0.50 4.65 -8.12
CA LEU A 81 0.78 4.88 -8.79
C LEU A 81 0.86 6.35 -9.17
N TYR A 82 1.92 7.03 -8.73
CA TYR A 82 2.17 8.44 -9.07
C TYR A 82 3.45 8.55 -9.89
N ASN A 83 3.36 9.28 -11.01
CA ASN A 83 4.51 9.63 -11.82
C ASN A 83 4.97 11.06 -11.46
N PRO A 84 6.10 11.21 -10.76
CA PRO A 84 6.64 12.54 -10.42
C PRO A 84 7.39 13.20 -11.57
N ASN A 85 7.57 12.54 -12.71
CA ASN A 85 8.38 13.05 -13.81
C ASN A 85 7.57 14.02 -14.70
N GLU A 86 8.28 14.95 -15.34
CA GLU A 86 7.74 15.88 -16.34
C GLU A 86 7.35 15.18 -17.66
N GLU A 87 7.71 13.91 -17.83
CA GLU A 87 7.37 13.09 -18.99
C GLU A 87 6.47 11.93 -18.58
N GLU A 88 5.64 11.45 -19.51
CA GLU A 88 4.91 10.20 -19.28
C GLU A 88 5.87 9.01 -19.11
N LYS A 89 5.47 8.05 -18.29
CA LYS A 89 6.25 6.84 -18.04
C LYS A 89 5.38 5.61 -18.25
N THR A 90 5.98 4.57 -18.80
CA THR A 90 5.35 3.25 -18.91
C THR A 90 5.95 2.33 -17.87
N VAL A 91 5.10 1.77 -17.00
CA VAL A 91 5.49 0.77 -16.00
C VAL A 91 4.99 -0.62 -16.39
N THR A 92 5.66 -1.65 -15.88
CA THR A 92 5.12 -3.02 -15.84
C THR A 92 4.21 -3.15 -14.63
N TYR A 93 2.90 -3.18 -14.87
CA TYR A 93 1.91 -3.43 -13.83
C TYR A 93 1.76 -4.94 -13.63
N GLU A 94 2.10 -5.42 -12.44
CA GLU A 94 1.92 -6.82 -12.04
C GLU A 94 0.70 -6.98 -11.13
N THR A 95 -0.03 -8.08 -11.30
CA THR A 95 -1.16 -8.45 -10.44
C THR A 95 -0.93 -9.79 -9.77
N LYS A 96 -1.43 -9.93 -8.54
CA LYS A 96 -1.43 -11.21 -7.80
C LYS A 96 -2.64 -12.08 -8.15
N ASN A 97 -3.58 -11.59 -8.95
CA ASN A 97 -4.74 -12.36 -9.37
C ASN A 97 -4.35 -13.55 -10.24
N THR A 98 -5.05 -14.66 -10.06
CA THR A 98 -4.90 -15.86 -10.89
C THR A 98 -5.78 -15.83 -12.14
N GLU A 99 -6.87 -15.08 -12.10
CA GLU A 99 -7.79 -14.88 -13.22
C GLU A 99 -7.44 -13.61 -14.03
N LYS A 100 -8.03 -13.48 -15.22
CA LYS A 100 -7.92 -12.24 -15.99
C LYS A 100 -8.67 -11.11 -15.31
N ILE A 101 -8.05 -9.94 -15.27
CA ILE A 101 -8.63 -8.72 -14.70
C ILE A 101 -8.64 -7.57 -15.71
N ASP A 102 -9.54 -6.62 -15.48
CA ASP A 102 -9.53 -5.31 -16.10
C ASP A 102 -9.00 -4.29 -15.10
N LEU A 103 -8.19 -3.35 -15.57
CA LEU A 103 -7.64 -2.26 -14.75
C LEU A 103 -8.50 -1.02 -14.96
N TYR A 104 -9.26 -0.67 -13.93
CA TYR A 104 -10.12 0.51 -13.89
C TYR A 104 -9.42 1.63 -13.15
N ASP A 105 -9.31 2.81 -13.76
CA ASP A 105 -8.79 4.00 -13.11
C ASP A 105 -9.94 4.79 -12.47
N ALA A 106 -9.94 4.86 -11.14
CA ALA A 106 -10.94 5.57 -10.36
C ALA A 106 -10.85 7.09 -10.49
N ILE A 107 -9.74 7.64 -11.01
CA ILE A 107 -9.61 9.09 -11.26
C ILE A 107 -10.32 9.49 -12.56
N THR A 108 -10.14 8.71 -13.63
CA THR A 108 -10.78 8.98 -14.93
C THR A 108 -12.13 8.28 -15.12
N HIS A 109 -12.46 7.37 -14.20
CA HIS A 109 -13.64 6.50 -14.24
C HIS A 109 -13.70 5.58 -15.47
N GLU A 110 -12.54 5.13 -15.97
CA GLU A 110 -12.43 4.33 -17.19
C GLU A 110 -11.66 3.02 -16.97
N VAL A 111 -12.03 1.99 -17.74
CA VAL A 111 -11.20 0.79 -17.87
C VAL A 111 -10.09 1.07 -18.87
N ILE A 112 -8.87 1.27 -18.36
CA ILE A 112 -7.72 1.69 -19.17
C ILE A 112 -6.99 0.50 -19.84
N ILE A 113 -7.06 -0.69 -19.24
CA ILE A 113 -6.43 -1.90 -19.76
C ILE A 113 -7.34 -3.09 -19.48
N LYS A 114 -7.60 -3.92 -20.49
CA LYS A 114 -8.49 -5.08 -20.39
C LYS A 114 -7.72 -6.39 -20.42
N ASN A 115 -8.30 -7.44 -19.83
CA ASN A 115 -7.82 -8.83 -19.90
C ASN A 115 -6.36 -9.04 -19.48
N VAL A 116 -5.90 -8.29 -18.48
CA VAL A 116 -4.56 -8.44 -17.91
C VAL A 116 -4.43 -9.80 -17.22
N TYR A 117 -3.36 -10.51 -17.53
CA TYR A 117 -3.00 -11.77 -16.89
C TYR A 117 -1.54 -11.72 -16.46
N LYS A 118 -1.30 -11.86 -15.14
CA LYS A 118 0.00 -11.70 -14.46
C LYS A 118 0.60 -10.29 -14.55
N SER A 119 0.74 -9.74 -15.76
CA SER A 119 1.26 -8.39 -15.95
C SER A 119 0.80 -7.73 -17.26
N SER A 120 0.91 -6.40 -17.33
CA SER A 120 0.72 -5.61 -18.54
C SER A 120 1.54 -4.31 -18.48
N LYS A 121 1.73 -3.64 -19.62
CA LYS A 121 2.33 -2.31 -19.68
C LYS A 121 1.26 -1.25 -19.43
N MET A 122 1.54 -0.31 -18.54
CA MET A 122 0.63 0.77 -18.17
C MET A 122 1.32 2.13 -18.28
N ILE A 123 0.68 3.05 -18.98
CA ILE A 123 1.12 4.44 -19.10
C ILE A 123 0.58 5.24 -17.91
N ILE A 124 1.47 5.94 -17.22
CA ILE A 124 1.15 6.91 -16.20
C ILE A 124 1.53 8.30 -16.75
N PRO A 125 0.57 9.22 -16.92
CA PRO A 125 0.84 10.55 -17.47
C PRO A 125 1.87 11.32 -16.62
N ARG A 126 2.50 12.34 -17.20
CA ARG A 126 3.43 13.22 -16.46
C ARG A 126 2.75 13.85 -15.25
N GLU A 127 3.49 13.99 -14.16
CA GLU A 127 3.05 14.68 -12.92
C GLU A 127 1.65 14.28 -12.44
N SER A 128 1.28 13.01 -12.64
CA SER A 128 -0.10 12.53 -12.48
C SER A 128 -0.16 11.17 -11.80
N SER A 129 -1.33 10.87 -11.25
CA SER A 129 -1.62 9.60 -10.60
C SER A 129 -2.51 8.71 -11.46
N ARG A 130 -2.41 7.40 -11.24
CA ARG A 130 -3.42 6.40 -11.58
C ARG A 130 -3.90 5.74 -10.29
N LEU A 131 -5.21 5.69 -10.06
CA LEU A 131 -5.80 4.98 -8.93
C LEU A 131 -6.51 3.73 -9.45
N ILE A 132 -5.77 2.63 -9.50
CA ILE A 132 -6.17 1.42 -10.21
C ILE A 132 -6.93 0.48 -9.31
N VAL A 133 -8.14 0.13 -9.70
CA VAL A 133 -8.97 -0.93 -9.12
C VAL A 133 -8.92 -2.16 -10.03
N GLU A 134 -8.52 -3.30 -9.48
CA GLU A 134 -8.46 -4.57 -10.21
C GLU A 134 -9.85 -5.23 -10.23
N LEU A 135 -10.51 -5.21 -11.38
CA LEU A 135 -11.85 -5.77 -11.56
C LEU A 135 -11.77 -7.13 -12.26
N PRO A 136 -12.68 -8.09 -11.99
CA PRO A 136 -12.82 -9.27 -12.84
C PRO A 136 -13.02 -8.86 -14.30
N ALA A 137 -12.32 -9.50 -15.24
CA ALA A 137 -12.37 -9.10 -16.64
C ALA A 137 -13.82 -9.13 -17.20
N GLY A 138 -14.19 -8.10 -17.95
CA GLY A 138 -15.53 -7.98 -18.54
C GLY A 138 -16.63 -7.61 -17.54
N SER A 139 -16.28 -7.16 -16.34
CA SER A 139 -17.25 -6.71 -15.34
C SER A 139 -18.15 -5.57 -15.86
N LYS A 140 -19.44 -5.63 -15.55
CA LYS A 140 -20.38 -4.55 -15.83
C LYS A 140 -20.28 -3.48 -14.74
N ILE A 141 -19.82 -2.29 -15.12
CA ILE A 141 -19.78 -1.12 -14.24
C ILE A 141 -21.14 -0.40 -14.28
N VAL A 142 -21.71 -0.14 -13.12
CA VAL A 142 -23.01 0.55 -12.97
C VAL A 142 -22.79 1.82 -12.15
N PHE A 143 -23.23 2.96 -12.68
CA PHE A 143 -23.25 4.23 -11.94
C PHE A 143 -24.64 4.46 -11.31
N LYS A 144 -24.69 4.70 -10.00
CA LYS A 144 -25.92 5.03 -9.28
C LYS A 144 -25.61 5.91 -8.07
N ASN A 145 -26.36 6.99 -7.89
CA ASN A 145 -26.29 7.86 -6.72
C ASN A 145 -24.84 8.36 -6.39
N GLY A 146 -24.08 8.79 -7.41
CA GLY A 146 -22.73 9.31 -7.22
C GLY A 146 -21.65 8.24 -6.98
N LYS A 147 -21.96 6.96 -7.22
CA LYS A 147 -21.05 5.84 -7.00
C LYS A 147 -21.01 4.90 -8.19
N TYR A 148 -19.84 4.36 -8.48
CA TYR A 148 -19.64 3.30 -9.46
C TYR A 148 -19.56 1.95 -8.75
N TYR A 149 -20.21 0.94 -9.35
CA TYR A 149 -20.35 -0.39 -8.77
C TYR A 149 -19.95 -1.49 -9.73
N VAL A 150 -19.40 -2.57 -9.17
CA VAL A 150 -19.27 -3.89 -9.79
C VAL A 150 -19.70 -4.93 -8.77
N ASN A 151 -20.65 -5.80 -9.13
CA ASN A 151 -21.18 -6.86 -8.25
C ASN A 151 -21.51 -6.34 -6.83
N GLU A 152 -22.27 -5.25 -6.77
CA GLU A 152 -22.69 -4.56 -5.51
C GLU A 152 -21.55 -3.91 -4.70
N THR A 153 -20.30 -4.11 -5.11
CA THR A 153 -19.11 -3.48 -4.50
C THR A 153 -18.88 -2.10 -5.11
N VAL A 154 -18.66 -1.09 -4.28
CA VAL A 154 -18.30 0.26 -4.75
C VAL A 154 -16.84 0.24 -5.23
N ILE A 155 -16.60 0.77 -6.44
CA ILE A 155 -15.26 0.83 -7.05
C ILE A 155 -14.71 2.25 -7.13
N SER A 156 -15.57 3.26 -7.17
CA SER A 156 -15.20 4.68 -7.14
C SER A 156 -16.43 5.56 -6.84
N TYR A 157 -16.16 6.84 -6.56
CA TYR A 157 -17.16 7.86 -6.24
C TYR A 157 -17.00 9.00 -7.24
N LEU A 158 -18.09 9.67 -7.61
CA LEU A 158 -18.09 10.88 -8.45
C LEU A 158 -17.82 12.13 -7.59
#